data_AF-W8NLS7-F1
#
_entry.id   AF-W8NLS7-F1
#
_cell.length_a   1.000
_cell.length_b   1.000
_cell.length_c   1.000
_cell.angle_alpha   90.00
_cell.angle_beta   90.00
_cell.angle_gamma   90.00
#
_symmetry.space_group_name_H-M   'P 1'
#
loop_
_entity.id
_entity.type
_entity.pdbx_description
1 polymer ?
#
loop_
_entity_poly.entity_id
_entity_poly.type
_entity_poly.pdbx_seq_one_letter_code
_entity_poly.pdbx_strand_id
1 'polypeptide(L)'
;SDFDREKLQERLAKLSGGVAVINVGAATETELKERKYRIEDALNATRAAVQEGFVAGGGTALVNAISAVAELSEEGDIQTGVNTVMKALEAPVRQIAENAGLEGSVIVNKLKEQPEGFG
;
A
#
# COMPACT_ATOMS: atom_id res chain seq x y z
N SER A 1 15.03 -31.11 12.20
CA SER A 1 15.36 -30.16 11.12
C SER A 1 14.70 -28.82 11.42
N ASP A 2 15.29 -27.68 11.06
CA ASP A 2 14.60 -26.36 11.19
C ASP A 2 13.29 -26.33 10.38
N PHE A 3 13.27 -27.06 9.26
CA PHE A 3 12.08 -27.36 8.46
C PHE A 3 10.94 -28.04 9.26
N ASP A 4 11.28 -28.96 10.17
CA ASP A 4 10.27 -29.66 10.99
C ASP A 4 9.68 -28.72 12.05
N ARG A 5 10.51 -27.84 12.63
CA ARG A 5 10.07 -26.84 13.60
C ARG A 5 9.10 -25.84 12.97
N GLU A 6 9.41 -25.35 11.77
CA GLU A 6 8.57 -24.40 11.04
C GLU A 6 7.19 -25.01 10.69
N LYS A 7 7.16 -26.24 10.16
CA LYS A 7 5.89 -26.93 9.89
C LYS A 7 5.09 -27.25 11.15
N LEU A 8 5.75 -27.57 12.26
CA LEU A 8 5.06 -27.83 13.53
C LEU A 8 4.49 -26.55 14.13
N GLN A 9 5.19 -25.42 14.03
CA GLN A 9 4.67 -24.11 14.44
C GLN A 9 3.48 -23.67 13.57
N GLU A 10 3.54 -23.89 12.26
CA GLU A 10 2.42 -23.58 11.35
C GLU A 10 1.16 -24.41 11.71
N ARG A 11 1.33 -25.71 11.99
CA ARG A 11 0.23 -26.59 12.41
C ARG A 11 -0.30 -26.24 13.80
N LEU A 12 0.58 -25.88 14.74
CA LEU A 12 0.23 -25.44 16.08
C LEU A 12 -0.56 -24.13 16.04
N ALA A 13 -0.16 -23.18 15.19
CA ALA A 13 -0.87 -21.93 14.97
C ALA A 13 -2.26 -22.15 14.36
N LYS A 14 -2.40 -23.09 13.41
CA LYS A 14 -3.71 -23.48 12.85
C LYS A 14 -4.62 -24.22 13.85
N LEU A 15 -4.05 -24.94 14.81
CA LEU A 15 -4.80 -25.68 15.85
C LEU A 15 -5.17 -24.82 17.05
N SER A 16 -4.28 -23.90 17.47
CA SER A 16 -4.45 -23.04 18.65
C SER A 16 -5.11 -21.70 18.29
N GLY A 17 -5.06 -21.32 17.01
CA GLY A 17 -5.73 -20.13 16.49
C GLY A 17 -7.23 -20.35 16.45
N GLY A 18 -7.94 -19.79 17.43
CA GLY A 18 -9.40 -19.72 17.39
C GLY A 18 -9.88 -19.02 16.12
N VAL A 19 -11.02 -19.45 15.58
CA VAL A 19 -11.65 -18.81 14.42
C VAL A 19 -12.49 -17.64 14.92
N ALA A 20 -12.08 -16.41 14.61
CA ALA A 20 -12.91 -15.23 14.81
C ALA A 20 -13.89 -15.08 13.62
N VAL A 21 -15.19 -14.97 13.92
CA VAL A 21 -16.24 -14.75 12.92
C VAL A 21 -16.70 -13.29 12.99
N ILE A 22 -16.61 -12.57 11.87
CA ILE A 22 -17.10 -11.19 11.74
C ILE A 22 -18.46 -11.24 11.03
N ASN A 23 -19.52 -10.88 11.76
CA ASN A 23 -20.87 -10.80 11.21
C ASN A 23 -21.12 -9.39 10.64
N VAL A 24 -21.29 -9.30 9.33
CA VAL A 24 -21.55 -8.03 8.62
C VAL A 24 -23.04 -7.93 8.32
N GLY A 25 -23.67 -6.83 8.72
CA GLY A 25 -25.08 -6.54 8.45
C GLY A 25 -25.26 -5.31 7.56
N ALA A 26 -26.32 -5.32 6.73
CA ALA A 26 -26.75 -4.20 5.89
C ALA A 26 -28.25 -4.27 5.59
N ALA A 27 -28.83 -3.17 5.11
CA ALA A 27 -30.26 -3.08 4.81
C ALA A 27 -30.61 -3.71 3.45
N THR A 28 -29.66 -3.73 2.52
CA THR A 28 -29.83 -4.33 1.19
C THR A 28 -28.69 -5.30 0.85
N GLU A 29 -28.93 -6.22 -0.09
CA GLU A 29 -27.92 -7.20 -0.53
C GLU A 29 -26.68 -6.52 -1.14
N THR A 30 -26.87 -5.43 -1.88
CA THR A 30 -25.78 -4.67 -2.52
C THR A 30 -24.87 -4.04 -1.47
N GLU A 31 -25.44 -3.40 -0.45
CA GLU A 31 -24.67 -2.83 0.67
C GLU A 31 -24.00 -3.92 1.51
N LEU A 32 -24.63 -5.08 1.68
CA LEU A 32 -24.05 -6.21 2.38
C LEU A 32 -22.77 -6.68 1.70
N LYS A 33 -22.81 -6.84 0.36
CA LYS A 33 -21.66 -7.25 -0.44
C LYS A 33 -20.54 -6.20 -0.38
N GLU A 34 -20.87 -4.93 -0.55
CA GLU A 34 -19.89 -3.85 -0.53
C GLU A 34 -19.19 -3.74 0.84
N ARG A 35 -19.94 -3.80 1.96
CA ARG A 35 -19.36 -3.78 3.31
C ARG A 35 -18.51 -5.01 3.58
N LYS A 36 -18.95 -6.18 3.11
CA LYS A 36 -18.19 -7.41 3.23
C LYS A 36 -16.84 -7.28 2.52
N TYR A 37 -16.81 -6.79 1.28
CA TYR A 37 -15.56 -6.60 0.54
C TYR A 37 -14.62 -5.59 1.19
N ARG A 38 -15.15 -4.48 1.74
CA ARG A 38 -14.33 -3.53 2.50
C ARG A 38 -13.69 -4.15 3.75
N ILE A 39 -14.42 -5.00 4.45
CA ILE A 39 -13.91 -5.69 5.65
C ILE A 39 -12.86 -6.74 5.27
N GLU A 40 -13.08 -7.49 4.18
CA GLU A 40 -12.10 -8.45 3.67
C GLU A 40 -10.80 -7.76 3.25
N ASP A 41 -10.90 -6.61 2.57
CA ASP A 41 -9.74 -5.81 2.19
C ASP A 41 -8.96 -5.30 3.42
N ALA A 42 -9.65 -4.74 4.41
CA ALA A 42 -9.04 -4.30 5.66
C ALA A 42 -8.36 -5.44 6.44
N LEU A 43 -8.97 -6.64 6.45
CA LEU A 43 -8.37 -7.83 7.07
C LEU A 43 -7.07 -8.23 6.37
N ASN A 44 -7.05 -8.18 5.03
CA ASN A 44 -5.87 -8.52 4.27
C ASN A 44 -4.77 -7.46 4.43
N ALA A 45 -5.13 -6.17 4.40
CA ALA A 45 -4.20 -5.06 4.63
C ALA A 45 -3.54 -5.13 6.01
N THR A 46 -4.31 -5.40 7.07
CA THR A 46 -3.75 -5.53 8.43
C THR A 46 -2.87 -6.77 8.58
N ARG A 47 -3.20 -7.90 7.94
CA ARG A 47 -2.34 -9.07 7.91
C ARG A 47 -1.01 -8.80 7.21
N ALA A 48 -1.03 -8.11 6.07
CA ALA A 48 0.18 -7.71 5.36
C ALA A 48 1.02 -6.75 6.21
N ALA A 49 0.39 -5.76 6.85
CA ALA A 49 1.08 -4.81 7.72
C ALA A 49 1.77 -5.47 8.93
N VAL A 50 1.22 -6.55 9.47
CA VAL A 50 1.86 -7.33 10.55
C VAL A 50 3.07 -8.11 10.06
N GLN A 51 3.09 -8.54 8.79
CA GLN A 51 4.18 -9.34 8.22
C GLN A 51 5.33 -8.49 7.71
N GLU A 52 5.04 -7.41 6.98
CA GLU A 52 6.04 -6.61 6.25
C GLU A 52 6.22 -5.20 6.84
N GLY A 53 5.39 -4.81 7.81
CA GLY A 53 5.33 -3.45 8.33
C GLY A 53 4.43 -2.54 7.49
N PHE A 54 4.42 -1.26 7.83
CA PHE A 54 3.62 -0.25 7.14
C PHE A 54 4.48 1.00 6.85
N VAL A 55 4.06 1.77 5.85
CA VAL A 55 4.72 3.02 5.42
C VAL A 55 3.70 4.14 5.35
N ALA A 56 4.17 5.38 5.10
CA ALA A 56 3.29 6.53 4.92
C ALA A 56 2.32 6.30 3.74
N GLY A 57 1.03 6.45 4.02
CA GLY A 57 -0.05 6.24 3.04
C GLY A 57 -0.21 7.37 2.04
N GLY A 58 -1.36 7.43 1.35
CA GLY A 58 -1.72 8.56 0.48
C GLY A 58 -0.85 8.74 -0.77
N GLY A 59 0.04 7.79 -1.07
CA GLY A 59 1.06 7.92 -2.12
C GLY A 59 2.36 8.59 -1.68
N THR A 60 2.46 9.05 -0.42
CA THR A 60 3.66 9.67 0.16
C THR A 60 4.87 8.76 0.10
N ALA A 61 4.72 7.47 0.45
CA ALA A 61 5.84 6.52 0.39
C ALA A 61 6.44 6.40 -1.02
N LEU A 62 5.62 6.50 -2.07
CA LEU A 62 6.08 6.41 -3.46
C LEU A 62 6.80 7.69 -3.89
N VAL A 63 6.34 8.86 -3.44
CA VAL A 63 7.01 10.14 -3.70
C VAL A 63 8.37 10.18 -3.02
N ASN A 64 8.47 9.69 -1.79
CA ASN A 64 9.75 9.64 -1.07
C ASN A 64 10.75 8.69 -1.76
N ALA A 65 10.29 7.63 -2.43
CA ALA A 65 11.14 6.72 -3.18
C ALA A 65 11.73 7.33 -4.46
N ILE A 66 11.22 8.47 -4.94
CA ILE A 66 11.71 9.12 -6.17
C ILE A 66 13.17 9.54 -6.02
N SER A 67 13.60 9.99 -4.84
CA SER A 67 14.99 10.40 -4.59
C SER A 67 15.96 9.25 -4.86
N ALA A 68 15.66 8.05 -4.33
CA ALA A 68 16.47 6.85 -4.54
C ALA A 68 16.49 6.40 -6.01
N VAL A 69 15.38 6.53 -6.74
CA VAL A 69 15.33 6.20 -8.18
C VAL A 69 16.08 7.22 -9.02
N ALA A 70 16.09 8.50 -8.62
CA ALA A 70 16.80 9.56 -9.32
C ALA A 70 18.33 9.45 -9.22
N GLU A 71 18.85 8.71 -8.25
CA GLU A 71 20.29 8.41 -8.14
C GLU A 71 20.78 7.42 -9.22
N LEU A 72 19.86 6.70 -9.87
CA LEU A 72 20.18 5.79 -10.96
C LEU A 72 20.42 6.59 -12.25
N SER A 73 21.68 6.65 -12.68
CA SER A 73 22.09 7.27 -13.94
C SER A 73 22.54 6.18 -14.91
N GLU A 74 21.76 6.00 -15.98
CA GLU A 74 22.01 5.02 -17.03
C GLU A 74 21.99 5.72 -18.40
N GLU A 75 22.30 4.99 -19.48
CA GLU A 75 22.33 5.55 -20.83
C GLU A 75 21.24 4.96 -21.74
N GLY A 76 20.86 5.74 -22.76
CA GLY A 76 19.92 5.31 -23.79
C GLY A 76 18.51 4.98 -23.27
N ASP A 77 17.98 3.84 -23.70
CA ASP A 77 16.60 3.42 -23.40
C ASP A 77 16.37 3.16 -21.91
N ILE A 78 17.41 2.77 -21.18
CA ILE A 78 17.32 2.47 -19.75
C ILE A 78 17.00 3.75 -18.97
N GLN A 79 17.66 4.86 -19.30
CA GLN A 79 17.36 6.16 -18.68
C GLN A 79 15.92 6.62 -18.96
N THR A 80 15.41 6.33 -20.15
CA THR A 80 14.00 6.60 -20.49
C THR A 80 13.05 5.77 -19.63
N GLY A 81 13.40 4.51 -19.35
CA GLY A 81 12.70 3.66 -18.40
C GLY A 81 12.69 4.23 -16.98
N VAL A 82 13.86 4.64 -16.46
CA VAL A 82 13.99 5.28 -15.13
C VAL A 82 13.10 6.54 -15.04
N ASN A 83 13.15 7.40 -16.05
CA ASN A 83 12.31 8.60 -16.12
C ASN A 83 10.80 8.29 -16.15
N THR A 84 10.41 7.18 -16.77
CA THR A 84 9.01 6.73 -16.82
C THR A 84 8.53 6.25 -15.47
N VAL A 85 9.36 5.47 -14.76
CA VAL A 85 9.06 5.00 -13.40
C VAL A 85 8.94 6.20 -12.44
N MET A 86 9.86 7.17 -12.50
CA MET A 86 9.78 8.38 -11.67
C MET A 86 8.45 9.12 -11.85
N LYS A 87 7.97 9.25 -13.10
CA LYS A 87 6.65 9.85 -13.37
C LYS A 87 5.49 9.01 -12.83
N ALA A 88 5.58 7.68 -12.93
CA ALA A 88 4.54 6.77 -12.46
C ALA A 88 4.40 6.80 -10.93
N LEU A 89 5.49 7.00 -10.19
CA LEU A 89 5.47 7.06 -8.71
C LEU A 89 4.65 8.25 -8.16
N GLU A 90 4.52 9.34 -8.92
CA GLU A 90 3.71 10.50 -8.53
C GLU A 90 2.21 10.33 -8.84
N ALA A 91 1.86 9.39 -9.73
CA ALA A 91 0.50 9.25 -10.24
C ALA A 91 -0.55 8.98 -9.13
N PRO A 92 -0.30 8.15 -8.10
CA PRO A 92 -1.28 7.90 -7.05
C PRO A 92 -1.66 9.15 -6.25
N VAL A 93 -0.69 9.99 -5.89
CA VAL A 93 -0.95 11.26 -5.18
C VAL A 93 -1.75 12.21 -6.06
N ARG A 94 -1.40 12.31 -7.35
CA ARG A 94 -2.14 13.16 -8.30
C ARG A 94 -3.59 12.70 -8.43
N GLN A 95 -3.82 11.39 -8.56
CA GLN A 95 -5.18 10.84 -8.66
C GLN A 95 -6.00 11.14 -7.39
N ILE A 96 -5.40 11.00 -6.20
CA ILE A 96 -6.08 11.33 -4.94
C ILE A 96 -6.41 12.83 -4.88
N ALA A 97 -5.47 13.70 -5.28
CA ALA A 97 -5.69 15.14 -5.33
C ALA A 97 -6.79 15.54 -6.33
N GLU A 98 -6.81 14.93 -7.51
CA GLU A 98 -7.85 15.13 -8.53
C GLU A 98 -9.23 14.69 -8.02
N ASN A 99 -9.32 13.54 -7.33
CA ASN A 99 -10.55 13.09 -6.69
C ASN A 99 -11.06 14.07 -5.62
N ALA A 100 -10.14 14.85 -5.02
CA ALA A 100 -10.46 15.91 -4.06
C ALA A 100 -10.70 17.30 -4.71
N GLY A 101 -10.61 17.40 -6.04
CA GLY A 101 -10.78 18.67 -6.78
C GLY A 101 -9.60 19.64 -6.64
N LEU A 102 -8.43 19.14 -6.24
CA LEU A 102 -7.19 19.92 -6.09
C LEU A 102 -6.23 19.67 -7.26
N GLU A 103 -5.30 20.60 -7.48
CA GLU A 103 -4.29 20.45 -8.52
C GLU A 103 -3.16 19.51 -8.06
N GLY A 104 -3.11 18.30 -8.64
CA GLY A 104 -2.16 17.26 -8.24
C GLY A 104 -0.68 17.68 -8.31
N SER A 105 -0.30 18.51 -9.28
CA SER A 105 1.06 19.03 -9.42
C SER A 105 1.49 19.88 -8.22
N VAL A 106 0.58 20.71 -7.69
CA VAL A 106 0.85 21.57 -6.52
C VAL A 106 1.01 20.72 -5.27
N ILE A 107 0.16 19.70 -5.09
CA ILE A 107 0.22 18.79 -3.95
C ILE A 107 1.50 17.97 -3.96
N VAL A 108 1.87 17.38 -5.10
CA VAL A 108 3.10 16.59 -5.22
C VAL A 108 4.34 17.44 -4.94
N ASN A 109 4.42 18.66 -5.49
CA ASN A 109 5.56 19.55 -5.23
C ASN A 109 5.67 19.93 -3.76
N LYS A 110 4.54 20.27 -3.11
CA LYS A 110 4.51 20.56 -1.68
C LYS A 110 4.96 19.37 -0.85
N LEU A 111 4.57 18.16 -1.24
CA LEU A 111 4.90 16.92 -0.52
C LEU A 111 6.40 16.59 -0.62
N LYS A 112 7.04 16.88 -1.77
CA LYS A 112 8.50 16.79 -1.93
C LYS A 112 9.30 17.75 -1.07
N GLU A 113 8.71 18.88 -0.65
CA GLU A 113 9.33 19.85 0.25
C GLU A 113 9.16 19.48 1.74
N GLN A 114 8.29 18.52 2.05
CA GLN A 114 8.07 18.05 3.43
C GLN A 114 9.11 17.00 3.84
N PRO A 115 9.34 16.83 5.16
CA PRO A 115 10.13 15.73 5.68
C PRO A 115 9.54 14.37 5.31
N GLU A 116 10.39 13.34 5.23
CA GLU A 116 9.94 11.97 5.03
C GLU A 116 8.89 11.56 6.07
N GLY A 117 7.83 10.91 5.61
CA GLY A 117 6.71 10.46 6.45
C GLY A 117 5.56 11.46 6.60
N PHE A 118 5.68 12.69 6.10
CA PHE A 118 4.55 13.64 6.03
C PHE A 118 3.75 13.48 4.73
N GLY A 119 2.42 13.37 4.85
CA GLY A 119 1.47 13.18 3.74
C GLY A 119 0.18 13.94 3.96
#